data_AF-A0A4Q3TDS7-F1
#
_entry.id   AF-A0A4Q3TDS7-F1
#
_cell.length_a   1.000
_cell.length_b   1.000
_cell.length_c   1.000
_cell.angle_alpha   90.00
_cell.angle_beta   90.00
_cell.angle_gamma   90.00
#
_symmetry.space_group_name_H-M   'P 1'
#
loop_
_entity.id
_entity.type
_entity.pdbx_description
1 polymer ?
#
loop_
_entity_poly.entity_id
_entity_poly.type
_entity_poly.pdbx_seq_one_letter_code
_entity_poly.pdbx_strand_id
1 'polypeptide(L)'
;MTSTPPPHAALPRFWADLKSPDFTRLDAASAVAVLPVAAIEQHGPHLPLSVDTDLVNGVIGHCLPHLASAQQVLFLPTQTVGRSIEHVEFAGTLTLGAATLIQGWIDLGECVARAGVRKLVLRLVTTVFI
;
A
#
# COMPACT_ATOMS: atom_id res chain seq x y z
N MET A 1 19.60 37.98 2.10
CA MET A 1 20.05 36.79 2.85
C MET A 1 18.80 35.98 3.19
N THR A 2 18.34 35.14 2.26
CA THR A 2 17.23 34.19 2.51
C THR A 2 17.84 32.95 3.15
N SER A 3 17.69 32.81 4.46
CA SER A 3 18.12 31.60 5.16
C SER A 3 17.30 30.42 4.64
N THR A 4 17.96 29.47 3.98
CA THR A 4 17.38 28.16 3.69
C THR A 4 16.97 27.54 5.02
N PRO A 5 15.67 27.22 5.24
CA PRO A 5 15.25 26.55 6.46
C PRO A 5 16.02 25.24 6.61
N PRO A 6 16.37 24.82 7.83
CA PRO A 6 17.09 23.56 8.05
C PRO A 6 16.32 22.41 7.40
N PRO A 7 17.00 21.40 6.85
CA PRO A 7 16.31 20.25 6.27
C PRO A 7 15.48 19.59 7.36
N HIS A 8 14.17 19.78 7.29
CA HIS A 8 13.23 19.03 8.10
C HIS A 8 13.52 17.55 7.85
N ALA A 9 13.84 16.79 8.90
CA ALA A 9 14.04 15.35 8.78
C ALA A 9 12.90 14.75 7.95
N ALA A 10 13.27 13.96 6.93
CA ALA A 10 12.32 13.41 5.99
C ALA A 10 11.29 12.58 6.75
N LEU A 11 10.00 12.76 6.40
CA LEU A 11 8.94 11.96 6.99
C LEU A 11 9.09 10.49 6.57
N PRO A 12 8.70 9.54 7.44
CA PRO A 12 8.58 8.14 7.07
C PRO A 12 7.75 7.95 5.80
N ARG A 13 8.08 6.90 5.04
CA ARG A 13 7.39 6.55 3.78
C ARG A 13 6.21 5.60 3.98
N PHE A 14 6.09 4.99 5.16
CA PHE A 14 4.98 4.12 5.51
C PHE A 14 4.01 4.86 6.41
N TRP A 15 2.72 4.74 6.12
CA TRP A 15 1.65 5.37 6.88
C TRP A 15 1.70 4.98 8.36
N ALA A 16 1.98 3.71 8.64
CA ALA A 16 2.04 3.16 10.00
C ALA A 16 3.21 3.69 10.84
N ASP A 17 4.24 4.25 10.20
CA ASP A 17 5.41 4.81 10.89
C ASP A 17 5.25 6.30 11.24
N LEU A 18 4.19 6.95 10.71
CA LEU A 18 3.86 8.33 11.03
C LEU A 18 3.25 8.44 12.41
N LYS A 19 3.65 9.46 13.16
CA LYS A 19 2.98 9.88 14.39
C LYS A 19 1.86 10.86 14.03
N SER A 20 0.81 10.95 14.84
CA SER A 20 -0.29 11.90 14.59
C SER A 20 0.18 13.35 14.35
N PRO A 21 1.20 13.90 15.07
CA PRO A 21 1.73 15.23 14.78
C PRO A 21 2.43 15.36 13.42
N ASP A 22 2.94 14.27 12.84
CA ASP A 22 3.65 14.31 11.55
C ASP A 22 2.71 14.71 10.39
N PHE A 23 1.41 14.43 10.51
CA PHE A 23 0.40 14.84 9.54
C PHE A 23 0.25 16.36 9.43
N THR A 24 0.64 17.13 10.46
CA THR A 24 0.67 18.61 10.39
C THR A 24 1.80 19.13 9.50
N ARG A 25 2.80 18.30 9.22
CA ARG A 25 3.97 18.62 8.39
C ARG A 25 3.83 18.08 6.97
N LEU A 26 2.79 17.31 6.70
CA LEU A 26 2.49 16.77 5.37
C LEU A 26 1.86 17.87 4.52
N ASP A 27 2.34 18.04 3.29
CA ASP A 27 1.58 18.77 2.28
C ASP A 27 0.53 17.82 1.70
N ALA A 28 -0.56 17.67 2.44
CA ALA A 28 -1.58 16.67 2.16
C ALA A 28 -2.25 16.85 0.77
N ALA A 29 -2.20 18.06 0.21
CA ALA A 29 -2.73 18.34 -1.13
C ALA A 29 -1.84 17.75 -2.25
N SER A 30 -0.52 17.72 -2.04
CA SER A 30 0.41 17.15 -3.01
C SER A 30 0.71 15.67 -2.77
N ALA A 31 0.59 15.22 -1.51
CA ALA A 31 0.85 13.85 -1.09
C ALA A 31 0.00 12.79 -1.84
N VAL A 32 0.60 11.61 -2.01
CA VAL A 32 -0.03 10.45 -2.64
C VAL A 32 0.01 9.29 -1.66
N ALA A 33 -1.17 8.78 -1.29
CA ALA A 33 -1.32 7.52 -0.60
C ALA A 33 -1.32 6.37 -1.61
N VAL A 34 -0.63 5.28 -1.30
CA VAL A 34 -0.61 4.05 -2.08
C VAL A 34 -1.17 2.94 -1.21
N LEU A 35 -2.24 2.28 -1.64
CA LEU A 35 -2.78 1.08 -1.02
C LEU A 35 -2.24 -0.15 -1.77
N PRO A 36 -1.29 -0.89 -1.19
CA PRO A 36 -0.81 -2.13 -1.78
C PRO A 36 -1.86 -3.23 -1.58
N VAL A 37 -2.19 -3.94 -2.65
CA VAL A 37 -3.16 -5.04 -2.65
C VAL A 37 -2.51 -6.29 -3.23
N ALA A 38 -2.60 -7.39 -2.49
CA ALA A 38 -2.07 -8.71 -2.79
C ALA A 38 -3.12 -9.79 -2.50
N ALA A 39 -2.74 -11.06 -2.68
CA ALA A 39 -3.53 -12.22 -2.32
C ALA A 39 -2.71 -13.26 -1.54
N ILE A 40 -3.43 -14.15 -0.85
CA ILE A 40 -2.90 -15.42 -0.34
C ILE A 40 -3.57 -16.52 -1.16
N GLU A 41 -2.89 -16.98 -2.21
CA GLU A 41 -3.49 -17.87 -3.22
C GLU A 41 -2.48 -18.85 -3.82
N GLN A 42 -2.99 -19.85 -4.52
CA GLN A 42 -2.17 -20.91 -5.11
C GLN A 42 -1.32 -20.39 -6.28
N HIS A 43 -0.01 -20.66 -6.24
CA HIS A 43 0.93 -20.34 -7.33
C HIS A 43 1.69 -21.58 -7.85
N GLY A 44 0.98 -22.71 -7.94
CA GLY A 44 1.57 -24.00 -8.30
C GLY A 44 2.29 -24.68 -7.12
N PRO A 45 2.78 -25.93 -7.29
CA PRO A 45 3.32 -26.74 -6.20
C PRO A 45 4.72 -26.30 -5.71
N HIS A 46 5.31 -25.29 -6.35
CA HIS A 46 6.72 -24.91 -6.17
C HIS A 46 6.89 -23.55 -5.48
N LEU A 47 5.80 -22.79 -5.30
CA LEU A 47 5.81 -21.47 -4.69
C LEU A 47 4.92 -21.43 -3.45
N PRO A 48 5.23 -20.55 -2.47
CA PRO A 48 4.36 -20.31 -1.33
C PRO A 48 3.09 -19.57 -1.75
N LEU A 49 2.08 -19.57 -0.86
CA LEU A 49 0.84 -18.81 -1.09
C LEU A 49 1.02 -17.28 -0.97
N SER A 50 2.18 -16.83 -0.50
CA SER A 50 2.48 -15.42 -0.19
C SER A 50 3.08 -14.62 -1.35
N VAL A 51 3.24 -15.22 -2.53
CA VAL A 51 4.02 -14.63 -3.64
C VAL A 51 3.58 -13.20 -3.95
N ASP A 52 2.27 -12.93 -4.01
CA ASP A 52 1.75 -11.59 -4.28
C ASP A 52 2.18 -10.57 -3.21
N THR A 53 2.19 -10.99 -1.93
CA THR A 53 2.65 -10.15 -0.82
C THR A 53 4.16 -9.91 -0.90
N ASP A 54 4.93 -10.95 -1.23
CA ASP A 54 6.38 -10.85 -1.37
C ASP A 54 6.77 -9.94 -2.55
N LEU A 55 6.07 -10.06 -3.67
CA LEU A 55 6.26 -9.22 -4.85
C LEU A 55 5.92 -7.75 -4.57
N VAL A 56 4.77 -7.46 -3.96
CA VAL A 56 4.40 -6.06 -3.70
C VAL A 56 5.36 -5.40 -2.72
N ASN A 57 5.78 -6.11 -1.67
CA ASN A 57 6.78 -5.62 -0.72
C ASN A 57 8.14 -5.42 -1.40
N GLY A 58 8.56 -6.35 -2.26
CA GLY A 58 9.77 -6.23 -3.07
C GLY A 58 9.76 -5.01 -3.99
N VAL A 59 8.64 -4.77 -4.69
CA VAL A 59 8.46 -3.59 -5.56
C VAL A 59 8.52 -2.30 -4.74
N ILE A 60 7.82 -2.23 -3.60
CA ILE A 60 7.87 -1.06 -2.72
C ILE A 60 9.31 -0.80 -2.26
N GLY A 61 10.00 -1.85 -1.79
CA GLY A 61 11.40 -1.78 -1.38
C GLY A 61 12.33 -1.24 -2.47
N HIS A 62 12.15 -1.69 -3.71
CA HIS A 62 12.93 -1.19 -4.87
C HIS A 62 12.54 0.22 -5.30
N CYS A 63 11.28 0.63 -5.15
CA CYS A 63 10.85 1.98 -5.50
C CYS A 63 11.36 3.03 -4.51
N LEU A 64 11.50 2.70 -3.22
CA LEU A 64 11.84 3.65 -2.16
C LEU A 64 13.10 4.50 -2.45
N PRO A 65 14.24 3.94 -2.89
CA PRO A 65 15.44 4.72 -3.22
C PRO A 65 15.28 5.66 -4.42
N HIS A 66 14.30 5.40 -5.31
CA HIS A 66 14.06 6.20 -6.51
C HIS A 66 13.09 7.37 -6.27
N LEU A 67 12.45 7.44 -5.10
CA LEU A 67 11.57 8.54 -4.74
C LEU A 67 12.39 9.76 -4.30
N ALA A 68 12.16 10.90 -4.95
CA ALA A 68 12.78 12.15 -4.54
C ALA A 68 12.34 12.53 -3.12
N SER A 69 13.22 13.15 -2.33
CA SER A 69 12.92 13.59 -0.96
C SER A 69 11.71 14.53 -0.89
N ALA A 70 11.52 15.35 -1.93
CA ALA A 70 10.39 16.27 -2.07
C ALA A 70 9.05 15.58 -2.38
N GLN A 71 9.06 14.36 -2.95
CA GLN A 71 7.83 13.61 -3.24
C GLN A 71 7.29 13.02 -1.94
N GLN A 72 6.03 13.28 -1.62
CA GLN A 72 5.37 12.75 -0.43
C GLN A 72 4.49 11.55 -0.80
N VAL A 73 5.13 10.38 -0.94
CA VAL A 73 4.44 9.10 -1.16
C VAL A 73 4.36 8.34 0.15
N LEU A 74 3.15 7.93 0.52
CA LEU A 74 2.87 7.19 1.75
C LEU A 74 2.24 5.84 1.42
N PHE A 75 2.93 4.75 1.76
CA PHE A 75 2.41 3.40 1.60
C PHE A 75 1.54 3.04 2.80
N LEU A 76 0.28 2.68 2.54
CA LEU A 76 -0.62 2.09 3.53
C LEU A 76 -0.18 0.65 3.83
N PRO A 77 -0.67 0.05 4.93
CA PRO A 77 -0.48 -1.37 5.18
C PRO A 77 -0.97 -2.21 3.99
N THR A 78 -0.15 -3.17 3.56
CA THR A 78 -0.47 -4.10 2.48
C THR A 78 -1.72 -4.90 2.82
N GLN A 79 -2.70 -4.91 1.92
CA GLN A 79 -3.86 -5.79 2.01
C GLN A 79 -3.46 -7.16 1.47
N THR A 80 -3.13 -8.09 2.37
CA THR A 80 -2.56 -9.40 2.00
C THR A 80 -3.60 -10.41 1.55
N VAL A 81 -4.86 -10.26 1.97
CA VAL A 81 -5.97 -11.14 1.56
C VAL A 81 -6.84 -10.41 0.55
N GLY A 82 -6.91 -10.96 -0.66
CA GLY A 82 -7.63 -10.42 -1.80
C GLY A 82 -8.88 -11.23 -2.17
N ARG A 83 -9.20 -11.16 -3.46
CA ARG A 83 -10.30 -11.91 -4.08
C ARG A 83 -9.71 -12.95 -5.04
N SER A 84 -9.76 -14.21 -4.64
CA SER A 84 -9.10 -15.31 -5.36
C SER A 84 -10.08 -16.46 -5.60
N ILE A 85 -11.22 -16.19 -6.27
CA ILE A 85 -12.25 -17.23 -6.51
C ILE A 85 -11.70 -18.38 -7.34
N GLU A 86 -10.88 -18.04 -8.31
CA GLU A 86 -10.23 -18.93 -9.26
C GLU A 86 -9.36 -19.98 -8.56
N HIS A 87 -8.96 -19.73 -7.31
CA HIS A 87 -8.05 -20.58 -6.54
C HIS A 87 -8.70 -21.25 -5.32
N VAL A 88 -10.04 -21.16 -5.15
CA VAL A 88 -10.72 -21.66 -3.92
C VAL A 88 -10.69 -23.18 -3.75
N GLU A 89 -10.50 -23.93 -4.83
CA GLU A 89 -10.38 -25.39 -4.78
C GLU A 89 -9.01 -25.85 -4.24
N PHE A 90 -8.03 -24.95 -4.19
CA PHE A 90 -6.70 -25.23 -3.64
C PHE A 90 -6.67 -24.91 -2.14
N ALA A 91 -6.27 -25.90 -1.35
CA ALA A 91 -6.16 -25.76 0.10
C ALA A 91 -5.16 -24.64 0.48
N GLY A 92 -5.59 -23.77 1.39
CA GLY A 92 -4.78 -22.65 1.91
C GLY A 92 -5.10 -21.29 1.27
N THR A 93 -5.75 -21.24 0.10
CA THR A 93 -6.22 -19.98 -0.49
C THR A 93 -7.18 -19.27 0.46
N LEU A 94 -6.92 -17.99 0.72
CA LEU A 94 -7.82 -17.11 1.49
C LEU A 94 -8.46 -16.11 0.53
N THR A 95 -9.79 -16.12 0.46
CA THR A 95 -10.54 -15.15 -0.36
C THR A 95 -11.59 -14.43 0.47
N LEU A 96 -11.68 -13.12 0.29
CA LEU A 96 -12.79 -12.32 0.81
C LEU A 96 -13.90 -12.19 -0.22
N GLY A 97 -15.10 -11.81 0.23
CA GLY A 97 -16.17 -11.41 -0.68
C GLY A 97 -15.85 -10.08 -1.36
N ALA A 98 -16.28 -9.90 -2.61
CA ALA A 98 -16.04 -8.66 -3.35
C ALA A 98 -16.62 -7.43 -2.64
N ALA A 99 -17.83 -7.54 -2.08
CA ALA A 99 -18.46 -6.47 -1.30
C ALA A 99 -17.63 -6.09 -0.06
N THR A 100 -17.11 -7.08 0.66
CA THR A 100 -16.26 -6.85 1.83
C THR A 100 -14.96 -6.14 1.47
N LEU A 101 -14.29 -6.56 0.38
CA LEU A 101 -13.06 -5.93 -0.09
C LEU A 101 -13.28 -4.48 -0.51
N ILE A 102 -14.30 -4.25 -1.35
CA ILE A 102 -14.63 -2.91 -1.84
C ILE A 102 -14.96 -2.00 -0.67
N GLN A 103 -15.78 -2.46 0.28
CA GLN A 103 -16.12 -1.66 1.45
C GLN A 103 -14.88 -1.37 2.31
N GLY A 104 -14.02 -2.36 2.57
CA GLY A 104 -12.78 -2.15 3.30
C GLY A 104 -11.84 -1.13 2.63
N TRP A 105 -11.73 -1.16 1.30
CA TRP A 105 -10.93 -0.17 0.57
C TRP A 105 -11.56 1.22 0.59
N ILE A 106 -12.89 1.32 0.55
CA ILE A 106 -13.61 2.58 0.73
C ILE A 106 -13.34 3.16 2.12
N ASP A 107 -13.49 2.35 3.17
CA ASP A 107 -13.28 2.79 4.56
C ASP A 107 -11.84 3.28 4.78
N LEU A 108 -10.85 2.58 4.20
CA LEU A 108 -9.46 3.04 4.18
C LEU A 108 -9.28 4.34 3.40
N GLY A 109 -9.94 4.48 2.24
CA GLY A 109 -9.94 5.71 1.46
C GLY A 109 -10.53 6.90 2.22
N GLU A 110 -11.60 6.69 2.98
CA GLU A 110 -12.18 7.71 3.86
C GLU A 110 -11.24 8.09 5.00
N CYS A 111 -10.49 7.13 5.56
CA CYS A 111 -9.45 7.41 6.54
C CYS A 111 -8.34 8.29 5.96
N VAL A 112 -7.88 7.98 4.74
CA VAL A 112 -6.88 8.78 4.00
C VAL A 112 -7.41 10.18 3.72
N ALA A 113 -8.65 10.30 3.25
CA ALA A 113 -9.29 11.58 2.97
C ALA A 113 -9.45 12.45 4.22
N ARG A 114 -9.81 11.83 5.36
CA ARG A 114 -9.94 12.52 6.66
C ARG A 114 -8.60 13.05 7.18
N ALA A 115 -7.49 12.42 6.82
CA ALA A 115 -6.14 12.94 7.09
C ALA A 115 -5.71 14.05 6.12
N GLY A 116 -6.58 14.45 5.18
CA GLY A 116 -6.36 15.53 4.22
C GLY A 116 -5.73 15.10 2.89
N VAL A 117 -5.31 13.84 2.75
CA VAL A 117 -4.67 13.32 1.53
C VAL A 117 -5.74 13.05 0.47
N ARG A 118 -5.58 13.64 -0.72
CA ARG A 118 -6.62 13.62 -1.77
C ARG A 118 -6.34 12.66 -2.93
N LYS A 119 -5.17 12.04 -2.95
CA LYS A 119 -4.74 11.11 -4.00
C LYS A 119 -4.50 9.75 -3.38
N LEU A 120 -5.27 8.76 -3.81
CA LEU A 120 -5.11 7.36 -3.43
C LEU A 120 -4.92 6.53 -4.69
N VAL A 121 -3.83 5.76 -4.74
CA VAL A 121 -3.55 4.80 -5.81
C VAL A 121 -3.67 3.39 -5.24
N LEU A 122 -4.44 2.54 -5.91
CA LEU A 122 -4.48 1.11 -5.60
C LEU A 122 -3.46 0.39 -6.48
N ARG A 123 -2.52 -0.31 -5.86
CA ARG A 123 -1.55 -1.14 -6.57
C ARG A 123 -1.87 -2.60 -6.31
N LEU A 124 -2.50 -3.23 -7.29
CA LEU A 124 -2.79 -4.66 -7.30
C LEU A 124 -1.59 -5.40 -7.91
N VAL A 125 -1.06 -6.41 -7.23
CA VAL A 125 -0.29 -7.47 -7.88
C VAL A 125 -1.28 -8.55 -8.28
N THR A 126 -1.20 -9.03 -9.52
CA THR A 126 -1.93 -10.21 -9.98
C THR A 126 -0.90 -11.12 -10.59
N THR A 127 -0.58 -12.24 -9.94
CA THR A 127 0.37 -13.21 -10.47
C THR A 127 -0.39 -14.46 -10.92
N VAL A 128 -0.91 -14.44 -12.15
CA VAL A 128 -1.52 -15.64 -12.74
C VAL A 128 -0.41 -16.55 -13.25
N PHE A 129 -0.05 -17.55 -12.44
CA PHE A 129 0.66 -18.74 -12.91
C PHE A 129 -0.23 -19.96 -12.63
N ILE A 130 -1.13 -20.22 -13.57
CA ILE A 130 -1.73 -21.56 -13.76
C ILE A 130 -0.81 -22.40 -14.63
#